data_AF-A0A1H2KMA3-F1
#
_entry.id   AF-A0A1H2KMA3-F1
#
_cell.length_a   1.000
_cell.length_b   1.000
_cell.length_c   1.000
_cell.angle_alpha   90.00
_cell.angle_beta   90.00
_cell.angle_gamma   90.00
#
_symmetry.space_group_name_H-M   'P 1'
#
loop_
_entity.id
_entity.type
_entity.pdbx_description
1 polymer ?
#
loop_
_entity_poly.entity_id
_entity_poly.type
_entity_poly.pdbx_seq_one_letter_code
_entity_poly.pdbx_strand_id
1 'polypeptide(L)'
;MATLSCWRGGLTFVVVAVGIAMGAGDASAARDDYLATLKSNGIYVSTPGAAPCFDYPDDGVNGCSKRFTTAEDALSTGYWVCRELRTGRSSSSIADALHMADGLFLSKRNSAIVVNTAKAELCV
;
A
#
# COMPACT_ATOMS: atom_id res chain seq x y z
N MET A 1 28.21 -63.43 18.13
CA MET A 1 28.07 -62.10 17.48
C MET A 1 26.69 -61.58 17.81
N ALA A 2 26.60 -60.50 18.58
CA ALA A 2 25.33 -59.85 18.95
C ALA A 2 25.52 -58.34 18.93
N THR A 3 24.67 -57.64 18.18
CA THR A 3 24.32 -56.21 18.29
C THR A 3 22.97 -56.05 17.57
N LEU A 4 21.80 -56.13 18.23
CA LEU A 4 21.05 -55.09 18.97
C LEU A 4 20.65 -53.84 18.16
N SER A 5 19.32 -53.69 18.02
CA SER A 5 18.56 -52.62 17.37
C SER A 5 18.73 -51.24 18.02
N CYS A 6 18.65 -50.17 17.21
CA CYS A 6 18.37 -48.82 17.69
C CYS A 6 17.46 -48.04 16.71
N TRP A 7 16.28 -47.68 17.21
CA TRP A 7 15.37 -46.67 16.68
C TRP A 7 16.02 -45.28 16.68
N ARG A 8 15.84 -44.51 15.59
CA ARG A 8 15.89 -43.04 15.45
C ARG A 8 16.00 -42.79 13.93
N GLY A 9 15.08 -42.16 13.23
CA GLY A 9 14.42 -40.89 13.48
C GLY A 9 14.51 -40.11 12.17
N GLY A 10 13.47 -39.39 11.78
CA GLY A 10 13.55 -38.51 10.60
C GLY A 10 12.22 -38.27 9.94
N LEU A 11 11.42 -37.37 10.51
CA LEU A 11 10.36 -36.67 9.80
C LEU A 11 10.95 -36.07 8.51
N THR A 12 10.58 -36.59 7.35
CA THR A 12 10.73 -35.88 6.08
C THR A 12 9.72 -34.75 6.04
N PHE A 13 10.11 -33.59 6.57
CA PHE A 13 9.44 -32.33 6.24
C PHE A 13 9.69 -32.07 4.75
N VAL A 14 8.65 -32.30 3.94
CA VAL A 14 8.59 -31.76 2.59
C VAL A 14 8.45 -30.25 2.74
N VAL A 15 9.57 -29.54 2.72
CA VAL A 15 9.59 -28.09 2.56
C VAL A 15 9.11 -27.83 1.14
N VAL A 16 7.81 -27.58 1.01
CA VAL A 16 7.25 -26.94 -0.18
C VAL A 16 7.82 -25.52 -0.16
N ALA A 17 8.96 -25.34 -0.80
CA ALA A 17 9.45 -24.04 -1.18
C ALA A 17 8.45 -23.50 -2.22
N VAL A 18 7.41 -22.82 -1.74
CA VAL A 18 6.66 -21.89 -2.56
C VAL A 18 7.65 -20.78 -2.90
N GLY A 19 8.36 -20.97 -4.01
CA GLY A 19 9.10 -19.92 -4.66
C GLY A 19 8.07 -18.86 -5.02
N ILE A 20 7.97 -17.83 -4.18
CA ILE A 20 7.34 -16.59 -4.59
C ILE A 20 8.33 -16.01 -5.61
N ALA A 21 8.15 -16.42 -6.87
CA ALA A 21 8.56 -15.61 -8.00
C ALA A 21 7.71 -14.34 -7.90
N MET A 22 8.11 -13.42 -7.02
CA MET A 22 7.76 -12.01 -7.10
C MET A 22 8.35 -11.56 -8.41
N GLY A 23 7.54 -11.69 -9.47
CA GLY A 23 7.87 -11.16 -10.77
C GLY A 23 8.29 -9.73 -10.57
N ALA A 24 9.43 -9.38 -11.14
CA ALA A 24 9.74 -8.00 -11.44
C ALA A 24 8.67 -7.51 -12.43
N GLY A 25 7.47 -7.22 -11.92
CA GLY A 25 6.50 -6.44 -12.64
C GLY A 25 7.20 -5.14 -13.02
N ASP A 26 7.03 -4.74 -14.28
CA ASP A 26 7.58 -3.48 -14.76
C ASP A 26 7.25 -2.40 -13.72
N ALA A 27 8.27 -1.79 -13.12
CA ALA A 27 8.08 -0.75 -12.11
C ALA A 27 7.22 0.41 -12.64
N SER A 28 7.11 0.52 -13.97
CA SER A 28 6.17 1.39 -14.68
C SER A 28 4.71 0.95 -14.54
N ALA A 29 4.39 -0.35 -14.68
CA ALA A 29 3.03 -0.87 -14.51
C ALA A 29 2.53 -0.66 -13.07
N ALA A 30 3.38 -0.94 -12.08
CA ALA A 30 3.10 -0.67 -10.67
C ALA A 30 2.75 0.81 -10.39
N ARG A 31 3.42 1.75 -11.08
CA ARG A 31 3.13 3.19 -10.97
C ARG A 31 1.78 3.53 -11.59
N ASP A 32 1.50 2.99 -12.78
CA ASP A 32 0.28 3.25 -13.51
C ASP A 32 -0.95 2.66 -12.79
N ASP A 33 -0.84 1.45 -12.25
CA ASP A 33 -1.91 0.79 -11.48
C ASP A 33 -2.23 1.51 -10.17
N TYR A 34 -1.19 2.00 -9.48
CA TYR A 34 -1.35 2.87 -8.31
C TYR A 34 -2.11 4.16 -8.67
N LEU A 35 -1.67 4.88 -9.70
CA LEU A 35 -2.31 6.13 -10.13
C LEU A 35 -3.73 5.90 -10.65
N ALA A 36 -3.98 4.81 -11.37
CA ALA A 36 -5.30 4.44 -11.87
C ALA A 36 -6.28 4.19 -10.72
N THR A 37 -5.84 3.45 -9.69
CA THR A 37 -6.66 3.19 -8.50
C THR A 37 -6.98 4.48 -7.76
N LEU A 38 -6.00 5.36 -7.55
CA LEU A 38 -6.25 6.67 -6.92
C LEU A 38 -7.20 7.54 -7.75
N LYS A 39 -7.09 7.49 -9.08
CA LYS A 39 -7.96 8.22 -10.00
C LYS A 39 -9.41 7.71 -9.94
N SER A 40 -9.60 6.40 -9.91
CA SER A 40 -10.93 5.79 -9.79
C SER A 40 -11.63 6.14 -8.46
N ASN A 41 -10.87 6.39 -7.40
CA ASN A 41 -11.40 6.81 -6.10
C ASN A 41 -11.54 8.34 -5.99
N GLY A 42 -11.20 9.09 -7.04
CA GLY A 42 -11.20 10.55 -7.01
C GLY A 42 -10.15 11.15 -6.07
N ILE A 43 -9.15 10.38 -5.62
CA ILE A 43 -8.04 10.84 -4.78
C ILE A 43 -6.95 11.51 -5.63
N TYR A 44 -6.83 11.12 -6.91
CA TYR A 44 -5.95 11.73 -7.90
C TYR A 44 -6.76 12.23 -9.11
N VAL A 45 -6.43 13.41 -9.63
CA VAL A 45 -7.00 13.95 -10.87
C VAL A 45 -5.90 14.51 -11.76
N SER A 46 -5.98 14.23 -13.05
CA SER A 46 -5.06 14.73 -14.08
C SER A 46 -5.61 15.96 -14.82
N THR A 47 -6.86 16.34 -14.56
CA THR A 47 -7.54 17.43 -15.25
C THR A 47 -7.02 18.79 -14.79
N PRO A 48 -6.49 19.64 -15.69
CA PRO A 48 -6.06 20.99 -15.36
C PRO A 48 -7.22 21.81 -14.78
N GLY A 49 -6.97 22.54 -13.70
CA GLY A 49 -7.99 23.37 -13.04
C GLY A 49 -9.02 22.60 -12.22
N ALA A 50 -8.86 21.28 -12.04
CA ALA A 50 -9.70 20.53 -11.12
C ALA A 50 -9.55 21.06 -9.69
N ALA A 51 -10.65 21.08 -8.95
CA ALA A 51 -10.63 21.47 -7.55
C ALA A 51 -9.63 20.58 -6.77
N PRO A 52 -8.75 21.17 -5.95
CA PRO A 52 -7.83 20.42 -5.09
C PRO A 52 -8.58 19.73 -3.94
N CYS A 53 -9.88 20.00 -3.81
CA CYS A 53 -10.82 19.37 -2.90
C CYS A 53 -11.63 18.28 -3.57
N PHE A 54 -12.01 17.29 -2.79
CA PHE A 54 -13.26 16.59 -3.04
C PHE A 54 -13.95 16.17 -1.76
N ASP A 55 -15.27 16.20 -1.78
CA ASP A 55 -16.08 15.60 -0.72
C ASP A 55 -16.11 14.09 -0.94
N TYR A 56 -15.76 13.33 0.10
CA TYR A 56 -15.98 11.89 0.11
C TYR A 56 -17.29 11.62 0.86
N PRO A 57 -18.38 11.27 0.16
CA PRO A 57 -19.73 11.27 0.73
C PRO A 57 -19.93 10.24 1.85
N ASP A 58 -19.13 9.17 1.90
CA ASP A 58 -19.35 8.05 2.82
C ASP A 58 -18.63 8.15 4.18
N ASP A 59 -17.85 9.21 4.44
CA ASP A 59 -17.07 9.33 5.69
C ASP A 59 -17.69 10.31 6.71
N GLY A 60 -18.85 10.90 6.41
CA GLY A 60 -19.54 11.83 7.31
C GLY A 60 -18.80 13.14 7.57
N VAL A 61 -17.66 13.36 6.90
CA VAL A 61 -16.86 14.58 6.96
C VAL A 61 -17.27 15.48 5.80
N ASN A 62 -17.94 16.59 6.10
CA ASN A 62 -18.16 17.69 5.16
C ASN A 62 -16.89 18.55 5.12
N GLY A 63 -16.23 18.66 3.96
CA GLY A 63 -15.03 19.47 3.83
C GLY A 63 -14.06 19.02 2.74
N CYS A 64 -13.12 19.91 2.41
CA CYS A 64 -12.14 19.73 1.34
C CYS A 64 -11.11 18.64 1.69
N SER A 65 -11.38 17.36 1.39
CA SER A 65 -10.30 16.35 1.37
C SER A 65 -9.35 16.69 0.23
N LYS A 66 -8.05 16.78 0.53
CA LYS A 66 -7.05 17.04 -0.50
C LYS A 66 -7.12 15.96 -1.56
N ARG A 67 -6.95 16.40 -2.79
CA ARG A 67 -6.81 15.58 -3.99
C ARG A 67 -5.43 15.83 -4.58
N PHE A 68 -4.75 14.78 -5.01
CA PHE A 68 -3.54 14.94 -5.80
C PHE A 68 -3.90 15.50 -7.18
N THR A 69 -3.27 16.60 -7.56
CA THR A 69 -3.44 17.23 -8.89
C THR A 69 -2.29 16.90 -9.82
N THR A 70 -1.23 16.28 -9.31
CA THR A 70 -0.07 15.82 -10.09
C THR A 70 0.20 14.34 -9.79
N ALA A 71 0.71 13.63 -10.81
CA ALA A 71 1.15 12.24 -10.63
C ALA A 71 2.35 12.16 -9.69
N GLU A 72 3.22 13.17 -9.71
CA GLU A 72 4.44 13.23 -8.89
C GLU A 72 4.11 13.29 -7.39
N ASP A 73 3.16 14.14 -6.96
CA ASP A 73 2.75 14.22 -5.56
C ASP A 73 2.13 12.91 -5.05
N ALA A 74 1.30 12.28 -5.90
CA ALA A 74 0.69 11.00 -5.60
C ALA A 74 1.75 9.90 -5.43
N LEU A 75 2.66 9.79 -6.39
CA LEU A 75 3.74 8.79 -6.36
C LEU A 75 4.72 9.04 -5.20
N SER A 76 5.09 10.30 -4.94
CA SER A 76 5.95 10.68 -3.82
C SER A 76 5.34 10.22 -2.49
N THR A 77 4.02 10.42 -2.32
CA THR A 77 3.29 9.94 -1.14
C THR A 77 3.28 8.41 -1.08
N GLY A 78 3.00 7.72 -2.18
CA GLY A 78 3.03 6.26 -2.23
C GLY A 78 4.41 5.67 -1.87
N TYR A 79 5.49 6.25 -2.37
CA TYR A 79 6.85 5.83 -2.02
C TYR A 79 7.24 6.15 -0.57
N TRP A 80 6.74 7.26 -0.03
CA TRP A 80 6.87 7.54 1.40
C TRP A 80 6.16 6.47 2.24
N VAL A 81 4.96 6.04 1.87
CA VAL A 81 4.26 4.92 2.54
C VAL A 81 5.12 3.66 2.52
N CYS A 82 5.69 3.29 1.38
CA CYS A 82 6.56 2.11 1.29
C CYS A 82 7.79 2.22 2.20
N ARG A 83 8.37 3.41 2.33
CA ARG A 83 9.49 3.66 3.25
C ARG A 83 9.07 3.45 4.70
N GLU A 84 7.94 4.00 5.12
CA GLU A 84 7.42 3.86 6.49
C GLU A 84 7.04 2.41 6.82
N LEU A 85 6.48 1.67 5.87
CA LEU A 85 6.21 0.24 6.04
C LEU A 85 7.52 -0.54 6.25
N ARG A 86 8.58 -0.20 5.49
CA ARG A 86 9.90 -0.82 5.64
C ARG A 86 10.60 -0.49 6.95
N THR A 87 10.30 0.66 7.58
CA THR A 87 10.83 0.99 8.92
C THR A 87 10.05 0.29 10.05
N GLY A 88 9.01 -0.48 9.71
CA GLY A 88 8.21 -1.26 10.67
C GLY A 88 6.98 -0.53 11.18
N ARG A 89 6.65 0.63 10.62
CA ARG A 89 5.44 1.38 10.98
C ARG A 89 4.20 0.68 10.41
N SER A 90 3.11 0.62 11.18
CA SER A 90 1.90 -0.08 10.76
C SER A 90 1.10 0.72 9.73
N SER A 91 0.41 0.03 8.80
CA SER A 91 -0.49 0.66 7.82
C SER A 91 -1.51 1.59 8.47
N SER A 92 -2.06 1.21 9.64
CA SER A 92 -3.02 2.03 10.37
C SER A 92 -2.40 3.31 10.92
N SER A 93 -1.17 3.27 11.44
CA SER A 93 -0.45 4.46 11.94
C SER A 93 -0.03 5.40 10.80
N ILE A 94 0.26 4.86 9.62
CA ILE A 94 0.57 5.66 8.43
C ILE A 94 -0.71 6.35 7.91
N ALA A 95 -1.82 5.60 7.81
CA ALA A 95 -3.11 6.16 7.42
C ALA A 95 -3.59 7.24 8.41
N ASP A 96 -3.36 7.03 9.71
CA ASP A 96 -3.64 8.00 10.75
C ASP A 96 -2.81 9.29 10.59
N ALA A 97 -1.53 9.18 10.25
CA ALA A 97 -0.69 10.35 9.99
C ALA A 97 -1.11 11.11 8.72
N LEU A 98 -1.44 10.41 7.63
CA LEU A 98 -2.01 11.05 6.44
C LEU A 98 -3.32 11.77 6.74
N HIS A 99 -4.09 11.25 7.71
CA HIS A 99 -5.36 11.83 8.12
C HIS A 99 -5.22 13.03 9.08
N MET A 100 -4.41 12.89 10.13
CA MET A 100 -4.36 13.83 11.26
C MET A 100 -3.07 14.65 11.34
N ALA A 101 -1.91 14.06 11.04
CA ALA A 101 -0.62 14.70 11.29
C ALA A 101 -0.17 15.57 10.12
N ASP A 102 -0.25 15.04 8.90
CA ASP A 102 0.11 15.77 7.67
C ASP A 102 -1.09 16.52 7.07
N GLY A 103 -2.30 16.27 7.59
CA GLY A 103 -3.54 16.89 7.10
C GLY A 103 -3.80 16.63 5.61
N LEU A 104 -3.23 15.54 5.09
CA LEU A 104 -3.21 15.25 3.66
C LEU A 104 -4.58 14.74 3.21
N PHE A 105 -5.34 14.05 4.06
CA PHE A 105 -6.74 13.70 3.77
C PHE A 105 -7.64 13.95 4.99
N LEU A 106 -8.76 14.64 4.78
CA LEU A 106 -9.77 14.78 5.84
C LEU A 106 -10.54 13.48 6.09
N SER A 107 -10.42 12.50 5.20
CA SER A 107 -11.08 11.20 5.29
C SER A 107 -10.11 10.11 5.72
N LYS A 108 -10.45 9.41 6.81
CA LYS A 108 -9.71 8.24 7.29
C LYS A 108 -9.72 7.11 6.26
N ARG A 109 -10.82 6.99 5.50
CA ARG A 109 -10.94 6.01 4.41
C ARG A 109 -10.00 6.33 3.24
N ASN A 110 -9.91 7.58 2.81
CA ASN A 110 -8.99 8.00 1.75
C ASN A 110 -7.53 7.72 2.13
N SER A 111 -7.14 8.03 3.37
CA SER A 111 -5.82 7.68 3.88
C SER A 111 -5.57 6.16 3.84
N ALA A 112 -6.56 5.36 4.23
CA ALA A 112 -6.44 3.90 4.17
C ALA A 112 -6.33 3.37 2.72
N ILE A 113 -7.08 3.94 1.77
CA ILE A 113 -6.98 3.59 0.34
C ILE A 113 -5.57 3.86 -0.16
N VAL A 114 -5.03 5.06 0.07
CA VAL A 114 -3.66 5.41 -0.34
C VAL A 114 -2.63 4.43 0.22
N VAL A 115 -2.73 4.08 1.50
CA VAL A 115 -1.78 3.16 2.15
C VAL A 115 -1.91 1.73 1.60
N ASN A 116 -3.13 1.23 1.44
CA ASN A 116 -3.37 -0.13 0.97
C ASN A 116 -2.95 -0.29 -0.50
N THR A 117 -3.28 0.68 -1.35
CA THR A 117 -2.88 0.65 -2.77
C THR A 117 -1.37 0.81 -2.91
N ALA A 118 -0.72 1.71 -2.14
CA ALA A 118 0.74 1.81 -2.17
C ALA A 118 1.39 0.48 -1.76
N LYS A 119 0.89 -0.14 -0.70
CA LYS A 119 1.37 -1.46 -0.23
C LYS A 119 1.22 -2.55 -1.28
N ALA A 120 0.10 -2.59 -2.00
CA ALA A 120 -0.21 -3.61 -2.99
C ALA A 120 0.59 -3.43 -4.28
N GLU A 121 0.70 -2.19 -4.78
CA GLU A 121 1.21 -1.91 -6.11
C GLU A 121 2.67 -1.42 -6.10
N LEU A 122 3.07 -0.59 -5.13
CA LEU A 122 4.36 0.11 -5.15
C LEU A 122 5.43 -0.50 -4.24
N CYS A 123 5.03 -1.20 -3.18
CA CYS A 123 5.96 -1.71 -2.15
C CYS A 123 6.42 -3.15 -2.41
N VAL A 124 6.26 -3.63 -3.64
CA VAL A 124 6.63 -4.98 -4.10
C VAL A 124 8.12 -5.13 -4.35
#